data_AF-A0A1Q7IZS0-F1
#
_entry.id   AF-A0A1Q7IZS0-F1
#
_cell.length_a   1.000
_cell.length_b   1.000
_cell.length_c   1.000
_cell.angle_alpha   90.00
_cell.angle_beta   90.00
_cell.angle_gamma   90.00
#
_symmetry.space_group_name_H-M   'P 1'
#
loop_
_entity.id
_entity.type
_entity.pdbx_description
1 polymer ?
#
loop_
_entity_poly.entity_id
_entity_poly.type
_entity_poly.pdbx_seq_one_letter_code
_entity_poly.pdbx_strand_id
1 'polypeptide(L)'
;MLAAAPLAAQQPQMMGHETQMADHMRQMEQMMAPMMRAMAFTPDHLLARKDSLNLTPQQVTRLTALRDAAKTAHDAAAADAKLHMDELAQVLNVATPDTGMVKAHFQAAHTAMGKAHWAMLSAAALARATLTDEQRARVDRWANMMMERHGSQ
;
A
#
# COMPACT_ATOMS: atom_id res chain seq x y z
N MET A 1 -56.48 19.54 38.54
CA MET A 1 -55.55 19.93 37.46
C MET A 1 -54.26 19.17 37.68
N LEU A 2 -53.99 18.14 36.88
CA LEU A 2 -52.76 17.34 36.92
C LEU A 2 -51.78 17.92 35.89
N ALA A 3 -50.70 18.53 36.37
CA ALA A 3 -49.62 19.03 35.52
C ALA A 3 -48.70 17.87 35.14
N ALA A 4 -48.64 17.56 33.84
CA ALA A 4 -47.75 16.57 33.27
C ALA A 4 -46.30 17.09 33.27
N ALA A 5 -45.37 16.30 33.82
CA ALA A 5 -43.94 16.51 33.64
C ALA A 5 -43.51 16.05 32.23
N PRO A 6 -42.60 16.75 31.53
CA PRO A 6 -42.12 16.30 30.24
C PRO A 6 -41.13 15.14 30.42
N LEU A 7 -41.38 14.02 29.73
CA LEU A 7 -40.38 12.99 29.50
C LEU A 7 -39.21 13.61 28.75
N ALA A 8 -38.02 13.53 29.35
CA ALA A 8 -36.77 13.83 28.67
C ALA A 8 -36.64 12.96 27.41
N ALA A 9 -36.57 13.61 26.25
CA ALA A 9 -36.27 12.96 24.99
C ALA A 9 -34.90 12.26 25.11
N GLN A 10 -34.88 10.95 24.92
CA GLN A 10 -33.66 10.19 24.68
C GLN A 10 -33.03 10.75 23.39
N GLN A 11 -31.90 11.46 23.53
CA GLN A 11 -31.10 11.85 22.40
C GLN A 11 -30.59 10.59 21.69
N PRO A 12 -30.74 10.47 20.36
CA PRO A 12 -30.25 9.32 19.63
C PRO A 12 -28.71 9.29 19.70
N GLN A 13 -28.23 8.06 19.86
CA GLN A 13 -26.88 7.59 20.10
C GLN A 13 -25.89 7.88 18.95
N MET A 14 -25.74 9.15 18.54
CA MET A 14 -24.86 9.56 17.44
C MET A 14 -23.36 9.48 17.82
N MET A 15 -23.03 9.66 19.11
CA MET A 15 -21.65 9.64 19.62
C MET A 15 -20.94 8.27 19.48
N GLY A 16 -21.69 7.17 19.39
CA GLY A 16 -21.12 5.82 19.30
C GLY A 16 -20.65 5.42 17.91
N HIS A 17 -21.23 6.01 16.86
CA HIS A 17 -20.90 5.68 15.47
C HIS A 17 -19.64 6.44 15.01
N GLU A 18 -19.51 7.71 15.39
CA GLU A 18 -18.33 8.53 15.08
C GLU A 18 -17.06 8.01 15.75
N THR A 19 -17.16 7.60 17.02
CA THR A 19 -16.03 7.01 17.76
C THR A 19 -15.57 5.69 17.13
N GLN A 20 -16.50 4.83 16.72
CA GLN A 20 -16.17 3.57 16.04
C GLN A 20 -15.54 3.79 14.66
N MET A 21 -15.98 4.80 13.91
CA MET A 21 -15.36 5.16 12.63
C MET A 21 -13.93 5.69 12.83
N ALA A 22 -13.69 6.54 13.84
CA ALA A 22 -12.36 7.06 14.15
C ALA A 22 -11.38 5.95 14.56
N ASP A 23 -11.83 4.99 15.39
CA ASP A 23 -11.01 3.85 15.79
C ASP A 23 -10.67 2.93 14.61
N HIS A 24 -11.63 2.70 13.70
CA HIS A 24 -11.39 1.92 12.49
C HIS A 24 -10.36 2.59 11.56
N MET A 25 -10.45 3.93 11.39
CA MET A 25 -9.46 4.67 10.60
C MET A 25 -8.06 4.60 11.22
N ARG A 26 -7.94 4.76 12.53
CA ARG A 26 -6.65 4.60 13.24
C ARG A 26 -6.05 3.20 13.06
N GLN A 27 -6.86 2.17 13.05
CA GLN A 27 -6.39 0.81 12.84
C GLN A 27 -5.89 0.60 11.40
N MET A 28 -6.62 1.14 10.40
CA MET A 28 -6.21 1.12 9.00
C MET A 28 -4.89 1.86 8.78
N GLU A 29 -4.72 3.04 9.40
CA GLU A 29 -3.47 3.79 9.35
C GLU A 29 -2.29 3.01 9.92
N GLN A 30 -2.46 2.35 11.06
CA GLN A 30 -1.42 1.53 11.68
C GLN A 30 -0.98 0.37 10.79
N MET A 31 -1.94 -0.25 10.08
CA MET A 31 -1.62 -1.32 9.12
C MET A 31 -0.92 -0.79 7.86
N MET A 32 -1.26 0.41 7.41
CA MET A 32 -0.70 1.00 6.19
C MET A 32 0.62 1.74 6.41
N ALA A 33 0.94 2.16 7.64
CA ALA A 33 2.13 2.95 7.96
C ALA A 33 3.46 2.29 7.49
N PRO A 34 3.69 0.98 7.67
CA PRO A 34 4.91 0.33 7.18
C PRO A 34 5.05 0.40 5.65
N MET A 35 3.94 0.26 4.92
CA MET A 35 3.93 0.34 3.46
C MET A 35 4.19 1.78 3.00
N MET A 36 3.55 2.77 3.63
CA MET A 36 3.80 4.19 3.35
C MET A 36 5.25 4.57 3.60
N ARG A 37 5.86 4.03 4.66
CA ARG A 37 7.29 4.22 4.93
C ARG A 37 8.16 3.59 3.85
N ALA A 38 7.84 2.38 3.38
CA ALA A 38 8.56 1.74 2.29
C ALA A 38 8.46 2.54 0.98
N MET A 39 7.30 3.15 0.70
CA MET A 39 7.08 3.98 -0.50
C MET A 39 8.04 5.18 -0.57
N ALA A 40 8.40 5.77 0.58
CA ALA A 40 9.35 6.89 0.64
C ALA A 40 10.76 6.51 0.14
N PHE A 41 11.11 5.22 0.19
CA PHE A 41 12.39 4.67 -0.26
C PHE A 41 12.31 4.01 -1.64
N THR A 42 11.18 4.08 -2.34
CA THR A 42 11.11 3.56 -3.71
C THR A 42 12.12 4.27 -4.63
N PRO A 43 12.72 3.55 -5.60
CA PRO A 43 13.71 4.14 -6.50
C PRO A 43 13.23 5.44 -7.17
N ASP A 44 12.00 5.48 -7.68
CA ASP A 44 11.41 6.68 -8.29
C ASP A 44 11.35 7.86 -7.33
N HIS A 45 10.92 7.62 -6.09
CA HIS A 45 10.76 8.67 -5.08
C HIS A 45 12.10 9.29 -4.68
N LEU A 46 13.16 8.48 -4.64
CA LEU A 46 14.52 8.94 -4.37
C LEU A 46 15.13 9.68 -5.56
N LEU A 47 14.96 9.16 -6.78
CA LEU A 47 15.44 9.79 -8.02
C LEU A 47 14.80 11.16 -8.25
N ALA A 48 13.51 11.31 -7.94
CA ALA A 48 12.80 12.60 -7.98
C ALA A 48 13.37 13.64 -7.00
N ARG A 49 14.14 13.21 -6.00
CA ARG A 49 14.75 14.06 -4.96
C ARG A 49 16.27 14.04 -5.00
N LYS A 50 16.85 13.67 -6.14
CA LYS A 50 18.29 13.49 -6.31
C LYS A 50 19.11 14.67 -5.80
N ASP A 51 18.66 15.90 -6.08
CA ASP A 51 19.38 17.11 -5.71
C ASP A 51 19.24 17.39 -4.21
N SER A 52 18.04 17.27 -3.64
CA SER A 52 17.81 17.46 -2.18
C SER A 52 18.52 16.41 -1.31
N LEU A 53 18.74 15.21 -1.87
CA LEU A 53 19.47 14.12 -1.23
C LEU A 53 20.97 14.17 -1.54
N ASN A 54 21.43 15.07 -2.41
CA ASN A 54 22.80 15.10 -2.92
C ASN A 54 23.25 13.70 -3.39
N LEU A 55 22.40 13.01 -4.16
CA LEU A 55 22.72 11.67 -4.65
C LEU A 55 23.94 11.73 -5.56
N THR A 56 24.91 10.85 -5.31
CA THR A 56 26.07 10.75 -6.19
C THR A 56 25.66 10.18 -7.55
N PRO A 57 26.43 10.42 -8.63
CA PRO A 57 26.16 9.80 -9.93
C PRO A 57 26.08 8.27 -9.87
N GLN A 58 26.87 7.64 -9.01
CA GLN A 58 26.82 6.19 -8.78
C GLN A 58 25.52 5.76 -8.11
N GLN A 59 25.03 6.50 -7.11
CA GLN A 59 23.74 6.23 -6.48
C GLN A 59 22.60 6.40 -7.47
N VAL A 60 22.60 7.46 -8.29
CA VAL A 60 21.59 7.68 -9.34
C VAL A 60 21.58 6.51 -10.33
N THR A 61 22.75 6.04 -10.77
CA THR A 61 22.85 4.90 -11.69
C THR A 61 22.28 3.63 -11.07
N ARG A 62 22.64 3.31 -9.82
CA ARG A 62 22.13 2.13 -9.10
C ARG A 62 20.62 2.20 -8.89
N LEU A 63 20.10 3.35 -8.46
CA LEU A 63 18.67 3.54 -8.23
C LEU A 63 17.87 3.43 -9.55
N THR A 64 18.41 3.95 -10.65
CA THR A 64 17.80 3.81 -11.98
C THR A 64 17.73 2.34 -12.40
N ALA A 65 18.82 1.58 -12.23
CA ALA A 65 18.82 0.15 -12.52
C ALA A 65 17.84 -0.64 -11.64
N LEU A 66 17.76 -0.31 -10.34
CA LEU A 66 16.77 -0.91 -9.43
C LEU A 66 15.34 -0.61 -9.85
N ARG A 67 15.05 0.64 -10.24
CA ARG A 67 13.73 1.03 -10.77
C ARG A 67 13.36 0.21 -12.00
N ASP A 68 14.25 0.14 -12.98
CA ASP A 68 13.96 -0.48 -14.27
C ASP A 68 13.79 -2.00 -14.13
N ALA A 69 14.62 -2.64 -13.29
CA ALA A 69 14.48 -4.06 -12.96
C ALA A 69 13.17 -4.34 -12.21
N ALA A 70 12.83 -3.52 -11.21
CA ALA A 70 11.60 -3.66 -10.45
C ALA A 70 10.36 -3.48 -11.33
N LYS A 71 10.37 -2.47 -12.21
CA LYS A 71 9.30 -2.22 -13.17
C LYS A 71 9.12 -3.40 -14.11
N THR A 72 10.21 -3.92 -14.67
CA THR A 72 10.15 -5.08 -15.57
C THR A 72 9.58 -6.31 -14.88
N ALA A 73 10.04 -6.60 -13.65
CA ALA A 73 9.55 -7.74 -12.86
C ALA A 73 8.09 -7.57 -12.43
N HIS A 74 7.70 -6.35 -12.03
CA HIS A 74 6.33 -6.01 -11.68
C HIS A 74 5.40 -6.20 -12.88
N ASP A 75 5.74 -5.62 -14.04
CA ASP A 75 4.88 -5.64 -15.22
C ASP A 75 4.69 -7.06 -15.75
N ALA A 76 5.74 -7.89 -15.72
CA ALA A 76 5.63 -9.32 -16.06
C ALA A 76 4.71 -10.08 -15.09
N ALA A 77 4.88 -9.88 -13.78
CA ALA A 77 4.06 -10.54 -12.77
C ALA A 77 2.60 -10.04 -12.79
N ALA A 78 2.36 -8.77 -13.10
CA ALA A 78 1.03 -8.21 -13.27
C ALA A 78 0.32 -8.77 -14.51
N ALA A 79 1.05 -8.99 -15.62
CA ALA A 79 0.53 -9.66 -16.80
C ALA A 79 0.13 -11.11 -16.50
N ASP A 80 0.97 -11.87 -15.79
CA ASP A 80 0.66 -13.22 -15.34
C ASP A 80 -0.59 -13.25 -14.42
N ALA A 81 -0.67 -12.30 -13.49
CA ALA A 81 -1.83 -12.18 -12.61
C ALA A 81 -3.12 -11.92 -13.39
N LYS A 82 -3.07 -11.01 -14.38
CA LYS A 82 -4.19 -10.72 -15.26
C LYS A 82 -4.62 -11.95 -16.05
N LEU A 83 -3.68 -12.69 -16.64
CA LEU A 83 -3.97 -13.92 -17.37
C LEU A 83 -4.76 -14.89 -16.49
N HIS A 84 -4.28 -15.17 -15.28
CA HIS A 84 -4.96 -16.10 -14.39
C HIS A 84 -6.31 -15.57 -13.89
N MET A 85 -6.49 -14.26 -13.76
CA MET A 85 -7.78 -13.66 -13.42
C MET A 85 -8.79 -13.75 -14.58
N ASP A 86 -8.34 -13.55 -15.82
CA ASP A 86 -9.18 -13.69 -17.01
C ASP A 86 -9.63 -15.16 -17.18
N GLU A 87 -8.72 -16.12 -16.95
CA GLU A 87 -9.06 -17.55 -16.94
C GLU A 87 -9.97 -17.93 -15.76
N LEU A 88 -9.75 -17.36 -14.57
CA LEU A 88 -10.64 -17.54 -13.42
C LEU A 88 -12.07 -17.10 -13.76
N ALA A 89 -12.23 -15.96 -14.43
CA ALA A 89 -13.52 -15.47 -14.86
C ALA A 89 -14.20 -16.42 -15.85
N GLN A 90 -13.44 -17.01 -16.78
CA GLN A 90 -13.96 -17.99 -17.74
C GLN A 90 -14.47 -19.26 -17.05
N VAL A 91 -13.68 -19.86 -16.14
CA VAL A 91 -14.06 -21.11 -15.46
C VAL A 91 -15.23 -20.92 -14.49
N LEU A 92 -15.46 -19.70 -14.00
CA LEU A 92 -16.63 -19.36 -13.19
C LEU A 92 -17.89 -19.12 -14.04
N ASN A 93 -17.75 -18.77 -15.32
CA ASN A 93 -18.86 -18.37 -16.19
C ASN A 93 -19.54 -19.53 -16.94
N VAL A 94 -19.58 -20.71 -16.34
CA VAL A 94 -20.24 -21.91 -16.89
C VAL A 94 -21.28 -22.44 -15.92
N ALA A 95 -22.25 -23.23 -16.41
CA ALA A 95 -23.37 -23.71 -15.60
C ALA A 95 -22.97 -24.59 -14.40
N THR A 96 -21.81 -25.25 -14.47
CA THR A 96 -21.24 -26.04 -13.37
C THR A 96 -19.72 -25.84 -13.35
N PRO A 97 -19.21 -24.85 -12.60
CA PRO A 97 -17.78 -24.55 -12.52
C PRO A 97 -16.97 -25.71 -11.94
N ASP A 98 -15.80 -25.98 -12.54
CA ASP A 98 -14.80 -26.87 -11.94
C ASP A 98 -14.08 -26.15 -10.80
N THR A 99 -14.36 -26.56 -9.57
CA THR A 99 -13.79 -25.95 -8.36
C THR A 99 -12.28 -26.16 -8.22
N GLY A 100 -11.73 -27.21 -8.83
CA GLY A 100 -10.29 -27.45 -8.91
C GLY A 100 -9.60 -26.41 -9.79
N MET A 101 -10.18 -26.12 -10.96
CA MET A 101 -9.70 -25.08 -11.88
C MET A 101 -9.84 -23.68 -11.28
N VAL A 102 -10.97 -23.38 -10.65
CA VAL A 102 -11.19 -22.13 -9.90
C VAL A 102 -10.07 -21.91 -8.88
N LYS A 103 -9.78 -22.92 -8.05
CA LYS A 103 -8.71 -22.83 -7.06
C LYS A 103 -7.34 -22.60 -7.70
N ALA A 104 -7.02 -23.32 -8.77
CA ALA A 104 -5.74 -23.21 -9.45
C ALA A 104 -5.49 -21.79 -10.00
N HIS A 105 -6.45 -21.23 -10.75
CA HIS A 105 -6.33 -19.88 -11.30
C HIS A 105 -6.30 -18.81 -10.22
N PHE A 106 -7.13 -18.94 -9.17
CA PHE A 106 -7.11 -18.03 -8.03
C PHE A 106 -5.73 -17.99 -7.35
N GLN A 107 -5.15 -19.17 -7.05
CA GLN A 107 -3.85 -19.26 -6.39
C GLN A 107 -2.71 -18.75 -7.26
N ALA A 108 -2.74 -19.06 -8.56
CA ALA A 108 -1.72 -18.62 -9.50
C ALA A 108 -1.73 -17.09 -9.67
N ALA A 109 -2.92 -16.48 -9.78
CA ALA A 109 -3.06 -15.03 -9.81
C ALA A 109 -2.55 -14.36 -8.53
N HIS A 110 -2.89 -14.89 -7.35
CA HIS A 110 -2.40 -14.35 -6.07
C HIS A 110 -0.88 -14.49 -5.93
N THR A 111 -0.32 -15.61 -6.39
CA THR A 111 1.13 -15.82 -6.43
C THR A 111 1.79 -14.79 -7.33
N ALA A 112 1.23 -14.52 -8.50
CA ALA A 112 1.73 -13.52 -9.44
C ALA A 112 1.60 -12.09 -8.88
N MET A 113 0.47 -11.72 -8.28
CA MET A 113 0.33 -10.43 -7.58
C MET A 113 1.33 -10.29 -6.43
N GLY A 114 1.58 -11.36 -5.66
CA GLY A 114 2.61 -11.39 -4.63
C GLY A 114 4.00 -11.11 -5.18
N LYS A 115 4.36 -11.70 -6.34
CA LYS A 115 5.62 -11.42 -7.03
C LYS A 115 5.71 -9.95 -7.47
N ALA A 116 4.62 -9.37 -7.98
CA ALA A 116 4.58 -7.97 -8.40
C ALA A 116 4.84 -7.02 -7.22
N HIS A 117 4.11 -7.21 -6.10
CA HIS A 117 4.33 -6.42 -4.89
C HIS A 117 5.72 -6.63 -4.29
N TRP A 118 6.23 -7.87 -4.32
CA TRP A 118 7.57 -8.18 -3.86
C TRP A 118 8.66 -7.46 -4.67
N ALA A 119 8.51 -7.36 -6.00
CA ALA A 119 9.45 -6.63 -6.84
C ALA A 119 9.58 -5.16 -6.40
N MET A 120 8.46 -4.50 -6.08
CA MET A 120 8.48 -3.12 -5.58
C MET A 120 9.09 -3.02 -4.18
N LEU A 121 8.71 -3.91 -3.26
CA LEU A 121 9.19 -3.87 -1.87
C LEU A 121 10.70 -4.14 -1.77
N SER A 122 11.17 -5.15 -2.50
CA SER A 122 12.60 -5.49 -2.56
C SER A 122 13.41 -4.35 -3.18
N ALA A 123 12.90 -3.70 -4.23
CA ALA A 123 13.55 -2.53 -4.82
C ALA A 123 13.64 -1.35 -3.83
N ALA A 124 12.59 -1.07 -3.06
CA ALA A 124 12.63 -0.05 -2.02
C ALA A 124 13.66 -0.38 -0.91
N ALA A 125 13.76 -1.65 -0.51
CA ALA A 125 14.75 -2.09 0.48
C ALA A 125 16.19 -1.93 -0.03
N LEU A 126 16.47 -2.35 -1.27
CA LEU A 126 17.78 -2.20 -1.92
C LEU A 126 18.14 -0.72 -2.17
N ALA A 127 17.14 0.08 -2.54
CA ALA A 127 17.29 1.51 -2.72
C ALA A 127 17.65 2.21 -1.40
N ARG A 128 16.99 1.85 -0.30
CA ARG A 128 17.37 2.32 1.05
C ARG A 128 18.81 1.96 1.39
N ALA A 129 19.27 0.75 1.06
CA ALA A 129 20.64 0.30 1.30
C ALA A 129 21.70 1.03 0.43
N THR A 130 21.28 1.66 -0.68
CA THR A 130 22.17 2.45 -1.56
C THR A 130 22.48 3.84 -0.99
N LEU A 131 21.66 4.33 -0.06
CA LEU A 131 21.81 5.64 0.57
C LEU A 131 22.80 5.60 1.73
N THR A 132 23.44 6.73 2.02
CA THR A 132 24.19 6.95 3.26
C THR A 132 23.26 7.12 4.46
N ASP A 133 23.79 7.01 5.67
CA ASP A 133 23.05 7.21 6.92
C ASP A 133 22.37 8.58 6.97
N GLU A 134 23.09 9.63 6.59
CA GLU A 134 22.59 11.00 6.51
C GLU A 134 21.42 11.13 5.51
N GLN A 135 21.55 10.51 4.34
CA GLN A 135 20.49 10.49 3.33
C GLN A 135 19.27 9.71 3.82
N ARG A 136 19.45 8.53 4.45
CA ARG A 136 18.35 7.75 5.03
C ARG A 136 17.61 8.54 6.11
N ALA A 137 18.33 9.19 7.02
CA ALA A 137 17.73 10.02 8.06
C ALA A 137 16.90 11.18 7.46
N ARG A 138 17.34 11.75 6.34
CA ARG A 138 16.62 12.82 5.64
C ARG A 138 15.32 12.31 5.01
N VAL A 139 15.34 11.14 4.38
CA VAL A 139 14.13 10.48 3.85
C VAL A 139 13.17 10.09 4.98
N ASP A 140 13.69 9.54 6.08
CA ASP A 140 12.89 9.16 7.25
C ASP A 140 12.15 10.36 7.85
N ARG A 141 12.78 11.55 7.92
CA ARG A 141 12.10 12.78 8.36
C ARG A 141 10.98 13.19 7.42
N TRP A 142 11.18 13.10 6.11
CA TRP A 142 10.13 13.40 5.13
C TRP A 142 8.96 12.42 5.23
N ALA A 143 9.24 11.13 5.40
CA ALA A 143 8.21 10.11 5.60
C ALA A 143 7.38 10.38 6.86
N ASN A 144 8.03 10.77 7.97
CA ASN A 144 7.34 11.13 9.20
C ASN A 144 6.43 12.35 9.01
N MET A 145 6.93 13.43 8.38
CA MET A 145 6.12 14.62 8.12
C MET A 145 4.91 14.32 7.23
N MET A 146 5.04 13.41 6.25
CA MET A 146 3.91 12.97 5.44
C MET A 146 2.87 12.27 6.32
N MET A 147 3.28 11.32 7.16
CA MET A 147 2.37 10.58 8.04
C MET A 147 1.67 11.49 9.06
N GLU A 148 2.38 12.47 9.63
CA GLU A 148 1.80 13.45 10.56
C GLU A 148 0.76 14.34 9.89
N ARG A 149 0.97 14.76 8.63
CA ARG A 149 0.00 15.55 7.86
C ARG A 149 -1.26 14.77 7.48
N HIS A 150 -1.17 13.44 7.36
CA HIS A 150 -2.32 12.58 7.07
C HIS A 150 -3.16 12.27 8.32
N GLY A 151 -2.55 12.24 9.52
CA GLY A 151 -3.28 12.04 10.79
C GLY A 151 -3.84 13.32 11.44
N SER A 152 -3.78 14.47 10.76
CA SER A 152 -4.19 15.78 11.30
C SER A 152 -5.41 16.39 10.57
N GLN A 153 -6.24 15.58 9.91
CA GLN A 153 -7.47 16.03 9.24
C GLN A 153 -8.71 15.35 9.80
#